data_AF-A0A834J8X6-F1
#
_entry.id   AF-A0A834J8X6-F1
#
_cell.length_a   1.000
_cell.length_b   1.000
_cell.length_c   1.000
_cell.angle_alpha   90.00
_cell.angle_beta   90.00
_cell.angle_gamma   90.00
#
_symmetry.space_group_name_H-M   'P 1'
#
loop_
_entity.id
_entity.type
_entity.pdbx_description
1 polymer ?
#
loop_
_entity_poly.entity_id
_entity_poly.type
_entity_poly.pdbx_seq_one_letter_code
_entity_poly.pdbx_strand_id
1 'polypeptide(L)'
;MEKFRQWGLICAIIAACTCGVRTECESRGHISLLMSIHDDAPCKKISTKGVLLYEAAKLLTEIHNNKSNTMDIEIAVFDTCGSITGALKAAMKALVAADVNCLQAPHYLGIIGPDTTTNAEAVHKVTSILKIPHIVRKASNAPYLHQLVHESDSYLVEGVLKIVQLLKWKSFTLVANVEEELDDDVQNIAKKLTMAAIAKNLCVLVHNDDDDDDNDKDNNNDKNEDYTSHIIHIGQPDKGFFNKFVNATVLVVSEGNLDEHLNSVDTSNTILLLEDSRCNKETKDLLRKLRLKNLEELQARIINVFNQITPEMLKYKEIQLQDYKEVLPGLERRVDTSKWWSGGDGTDKYDAEELREVRWLEDAIEIYIKAIDMVCKKKKCKNPMNSVDWNNILSNVLISHNIESQDAPQSLDLLIKMKGSKLENLGSVIVKKNSVKIQWEEEDDDDDDNDDDNGKNDDIPDAFEKIVSEEKGTRSGCATKEMKMLYENGHDTTHILVSEMDDSEWWTMVGTVSGVGVAMFVVGILAVYVVYTNIRGPVQKNNKSRIDRDTSLRRVGSDRELPTSARTTRQTRGAQRRDSNRSIRSNISDKSV
;
A
#
# COMPACT_ATOMS: atom_id res chain seq x y z
N MET A 1 46.44 46.19 10.14
CA MET A 1 45.63 45.17 10.84
C MET A 1 44.26 44.94 10.21
N GLU A 2 43.56 45.96 9.69
CA GLU A 2 42.22 45.78 9.08
C GLU A 2 42.18 44.86 7.85
N LYS A 3 43.19 44.90 6.96
CA LYS A 3 43.24 44.04 5.76
C LYS A 3 43.34 42.54 6.09
N PHE A 4 44.03 42.17 7.17
CA PHE A 4 44.13 40.77 7.62
C PHE A 4 42.81 40.27 8.22
N ARG A 5 42.05 41.16 8.84
CA ARG A 5 40.74 40.85 9.42
C ARG A 5 39.69 40.61 8.33
N GLN A 6 39.77 41.35 7.23
CA GLN A 6 38.89 41.19 6.07
C GLN A 6 39.19 39.89 5.29
N TRP A 7 40.48 39.55 5.11
CA TRP A 7 40.88 38.28 4.51
C TRP A 7 40.54 37.06 5.37
N GLY A 8 40.71 37.15 6.68
CA GLY A 8 40.30 36.09 7.61
C GLY A 8 38.80 35.79 7.56
N LEU A 9 37.97 36.82 7.39
CA LEU A 9 36.52 36.69 7.30
C LEU A 9 36.07 36.07 5.97
N ILE A 10 36.74 36.39 4.87
CA ILE A 10 36.50 35.76 3.55
C ILE A 10 36.93 34.29 3.58
N CYS A 11 38.10 33.97 4.15
CA CYS A 11 38.54 32.59 4.30
C CYS A 11 37.62 31.78 5.23
N ALA A 12 37.08 32.39 6.29
CA ALA A 12 36.12 31.73 7.17
C ALA A 12 34.78 31.44 6.48
N ILE A 13 34.28 32.36 5.63
CA ILE A 13 33.06 32.14 4.83
C ILE A 13 33.29 31.06 3.78
N ILE A 14 34.43 31.09 3.08
CA ILE A 14 34.76 30.07 2.07
C ILE A 14 34.95 28.71 2.74
N ALA A 15 35.66 28.64 3.87
CA ALA A 15 35.85 27.40 4.63
C ALA A 15 34.50 26.85 5.14
N ALA A 16 33.61 27.71 5.66
CA ALA A 16 32.27 27.32 6.08
C ALA A 16 31.40 26.81 4.92
N CYS A 17 31.58 27.34 3.70
CA CYS A 17 30.88 26.87 2.51
C CYS A 17 31.49 25.60 1.88
N THR A 18 32.76 25.27 2.17
CA THR A 18 33.42 24.05 1.63
C THR A 18 33.38 22.84 2.57
N CYS A 19 32.95 23.00 3.82
CA CYS A 19 32.90 21.90 4.80
C CYS A 19 31.65 20.99 4.70
N GLY A 20 30.80 21.16 3.69
CA GLY A 20 29.57 20.37 3.51
C GLY A 20 29.65 19.23 2.48
N VAL A 21 30.83 18.91 1.93
CA VAL A 21 30.95 17.90 0.86
C VAL A 21 31.30 16.54 1.48
N ARG A 22 30.30 15.87 2.06
CA ARG A 22 30.35 14.40 2.18
C ARG A 22 29.95 13.85 0.80
N THR A 23 30.93 13.59 -0.07
CA THR A 23 30.68 12.97 -1.40
C THR A 23 30.53 11.46 -1.36
N GLU A 24 30.64 10.84 -0.19
CA GLU A 24 30.54 9.39 -0.06
C GLU A 24 29.10 9.05 0.35
N CYS A 25 28.34 8.55 -0.61
CA CYS A 25 27.04 7.95 -0.34
C CYS A 25 27.21 6.76 0.62
N GLU A 26 26.30 6.64 1.58
CA GLU A 26 26.34 5.54 2.54
C GLU A 26 26.23 4.19 1.83
N SER A 27 26.88 3.16 2.37
CA SER A 27 26.88 1.82 1.78
C SER A 27 25.59 1.02 1.99
N ARG A 28 24.54 1.66 2.52
CA ARG A 28 23.22 1.07 2.81
C ARG A 28 22.20 1.45 1.75
N GLY A 29 21.22 0.57 1.54
CA GLY A 29 20.13 0.81 0.59
C GLY A 29 19.02 1.56 1.29
N HIS A 30 18.69 2.75 0.83
CA HIS A 30 17.67 3.59 1.46
C HIS A 30 16.34 3.49 0.71
N ILE A 31 15.25 3.22 1.44
CA ILE A 31 13.87 3.26 0.95
C ILE A 31 13.13 4.34 1.74
N SER A 32 12.40 5.21 1.05
CA SER A 32 11.53 6.17 1.73
C SER A 32 10.10 5.67 1.72
N LEU A 33 9.47 5.61 2.89
CA LEU A 33 8.07 5.21 3.06
C LEU A 33 7.22 6.45 3.32
N LEU A 34 6.32 6.78 2.40
CA LEU A 34 5.38 7.89 2.54
C LEU A 34 4.02 7.30 2.92
N MET A 35 3.53 7.60 4.12
CA MET A 35 2.24 7.11 4.62
C MET A 35 1.56 8.13 5.54
N SER A 36 0.27 7.97 5.78
CA SER A 36 -0.50 8.80 6.72
C SER A 36 -0.32 8.26 8.14
N ILE A 37 0.56 8.87 8.94
CA ILE A 37 0.66 8.59 10.38
C ILE A 37 -0.46 9.34 11.13
N HIS A 38 -0.92 10.44 10.55
CA HIS A 38 -2.08 11.18 11.01
C HIS A 38 -3.16 11.23 9.91
N ASP A 39 -4.43 11.16 10.32
CA ASP A 39 -5.60 11.12 9.43
C ASP A 39 -6.14 12.51 9.06
N ASP A 40 -5.49 13.58 9.54
CA ASP A 40 -5.95 14.94 9.35
C ASP A 40 -4.86 15.85 8.75
N ALA A 41 -5.26 16.79 7.90
CA ALA A 41 -4.35 17.73 7.23
C ALA A 41 -3.41 18.51 8.17
N PRO A 42 -3.79 18.93 9.39
CA PRO A 42 -2.87 19.58 10.32
C PRO A 42 -1.97 18.61 11.11
N CYS A 43 -2.03 17.31 10.84
CA CYS A 43 -1.22 16.25 11.46
C CYS A 43 -1.37 16.18 12.98
N LYS A 44 -2.61 16.14 13.49
CA LYS A 44 -2.93 16.11 14.93
C LYS A 44 -3.64 14.83 15.37
N LYS A 45 -4.50 14.26 14.53
CA LYS A 45 -5.25 13.01 14.79
C LYS A 45 -4.38 11.84 14.37
N ILE A 46 -3.81 11.11 15.33
CA ILE A 46 -2.98 9.93 15.07
C ILE A 46 -3.85 8.81 14.48
N SER A 47 -3.32 8.15 13.46
CA SER A 47 -3.90 6.99 12.79
C SER A 47 -3.38 5.69 13.43
N THR A 48 -4.26 4.78 13.84
CA THR A 48 -3.86 3.46 14.38
C THR A 48 -3.10 2.66 13.33
N LYS A 49 -3.68 2.56 12.13
CA LYS A 49 -3.09 1.99 10.91
C LYS A 49 -1.74 2.61 10.59
N GLY A 50 -1.64 3.95 10.66
CA GLY A 50 -0.38 4.66 10.44
C GLY A 50 0.73 4.31 11.43
N VAL A 51 0.40 4.17 12.72
CA VAL A 51 1.36 3.76 13.76
C VAL A 51 1.78 2.30 13.60
N LEU A 52 0.82 1.41 13.28
CA LEU A 52 1.10 0.01 13.01
C LEU A 52 2.11 -0.14 11.87
N LEU A 53 1.84 0.49 10.72
CA LEU A 53 2.71 0.40 9.55
C LEU A 53 4.09 1.04 9.81
N TYR A 54 4.15 2.10 10.63
CA TYR A 54 5.41 2.71 11.04
C TYR A 54 6.30 1.74 11.85
N GLU A 55 5.73 1.02 12.83
CA GLU A 55 6.49 0.02 13.59
C GLU A 55 6.76 -1.25 12.79
N ALA A 56 5.84 -1.66 11.91
CA ALA A 56 6.03 -2.77 10.99
C ALA A 56 7.21 -2.53 10.05
N ALA A 57 7.33 -1.34 9.46
CA ALA A 57 8.45 -0.96 8.61
C ALA A 57 9.81 -1.17 9.30
N LYS A 58 9.93 -0.74 10.56
CA LYS A 58 11.15 -0.92 11.35
C LYS A 58 11.44 -2.38 11.63
N LEU A 59 10.42 -3.13 12.05
CA LEU A 59 10.55 -4.54 12.39
C LEU A 59 10.96 -5.36 11.16
N LEU A 60 10.33 -5.13 10.01
CA LEU A 60 10.67 -5.77 8.74
C LEU A 60 12.10 -5.46 8.32
N THR A 61 12.54 -4.20 8.49
CA THR A 61 13.93 -3.79 8.22
C THR A 61 14.92 -4.54 9.12
N GLU A 62 14.64 -4.63 10.41
CA GLU A 62 15.48 -5.36 11.37
C GLU A 62 15.54 -6.86 11.06
N ILE A 63 14.40 -7.48 10.74
CA ILE A 63 14.32 -8.89 10.35
C ILE A 63 15.17 -9.13 9.10
N HIS A 64 15.07 -8.25 8.10
CA HIS A 64 15.87 -8.34 6.88
C HIS A 64 17.36 -8.22 7.18
N ASN A 65 17.78 -7.17 7.87
CA ASN A 65 19.20 -6.91 8.15
C ASN A 65 19.84 -7.98 9.04
N ASN A 66 19.06 -8.62 9.92
CA ASN A 66 19.56 -9.73 10.74
C ASN A 66 19.73 -11.05 9.95
N LYS A 67 18.96 -11.25 8.88
CA LYS A 67 18.99 -12.46 8.03
C LYS A 67 19.93 -12.32 6.84
N SER A 68 20.05 -11.10 6.30
CA SER A 68 20.76 -10.82 5.06
C SER A 68 22.25 -10.60 5.29
N ASN A 69 23.07 -11.11 4.37
CA ASN A 69 24.51 -10.83 4.31
C ASN A 69 24.87 -9.96 3.09
N THR A 70 23.89 -9.49 2.31
CA THR A 70 24.14 -8.81 1.02
C THR A 70 24.31 -7.30 1.20
N MET A 71 23.28 -6.61 1.67
CA MET A 71 23.25 -5.17 1.85
C MET A 71 22.26 -4.83 2.96
N ASP A 72 22.69 -4.00 3.92
CA ASP A 72 21.78 -3.43 4.91
C ASP A 72 20.82 -2.46 4.21
N ILE A 73 19.55 -2.54 4.58
CA ILE A 73 18.52 -1.60 4.14
C ILE A 73 18.12 -0.69 5.29
N GLU A 74 17.84 0.55 4.97
CA GLU A 74 17.26 1.53 5.87
C GLU A 74 15.94 2.03 5.29
N ILE A 75 14.88 2.00 6.11
CA ILE A 75 13.58 2.54 5.75
C ILE A 75 13.33 3.79 6.57
N ALA A 76 13.23 4.94 5.90
CA ALA A 76 12.84 6.20 6.52
C ALA A 76 11.36 6.47 6.25
N VAL A 77 10.58 6.59 7.33
CA VAL A 77 9.14 6.84 7.24
C VAL A 77 8.86 8.34 7.36
N PHE A 78 8.05 8.87 6.44
CA PHE A 78 7.65 10.26 6.40
C PHE A 78 6.12 10.38 6.36
N ASP A 79 5.61 11.16 7.30
CA ASP A 79 4.18 11.38 7.46
C ASP A 79 3.61 12.34 6.39
N THR A 80 2.56 11.88 5.72
CA THR A 80 1.83 12.62 4.69
C THR A 80 0.58 13.33 5.22
N CYS A 81 0.16 13.02 6.45
CA CYS A 81 -1.02 13.60 7.10
C CYS A 81 -2.29 13.55 6.23
N GLY A 82 -2.48 12.47 5.47
CA GLY A 82 -3.65 12.26 4.60
C GLY A 82 -3.85 13.27 3.47
N SER A 83 -2.95 14.23 3.25
CA SER A 83 -3.18 15.38 2.37
C SER A 83 -2.16 15.50 1.25
N ILE A 84 -2.54 16.14 0.13
CA ILE A 84 -1.64 16.37 -1.01
C ILE A 84 -0.44 17.23 -0.57
N THR A 85 -0.68 18.29 0.19
CA THR A 85 0.38 19.20 0.69
C THR A 85 1.32 18.46 1.65
N GLY A 86 0.77 17.64 2.55
CA GLY A 86 1.56 16.82 3.45
C GLY A 86 2.39 15.77 2.70
N ALA A 87 1.82 15.09 1.71
CA ALA A 87 2.53 14.14 0.85
C ALA A 87 3.68 14.78 0.07
N LEU A 88 3.48 15.96 -0.52
CA LEU A 88 4.55 16.72 -1.18
C LEU A 88 5.65 17.12 -0.20
N LYS A 89 5.29 17.60 0.99
CA LYS A 89 6.25 17.94 2.06
C LYS A 89 7.04 16.72 2.52
N ALA A 90 6.38 15.57 2.69
CA ALA A 90 6.99 14.30 3.04
C ALA A 90 7.99 13.83 1.97
N ALA A 91 7.60 13.90 0.69
CA ALA A 91 8.47 13.57 -0.43
C ALA A 91 9.71 14.48 -0.49
N MET A 92 9.55 15.80 -0.31
CA MET A 92 10.70 16.71 -0.28
C MET A 92 11.65 16.41 0.89
N LYS A 93 11.10 16.09 2.08
CA LYS A 93 11.92 15.64 3.22
C LYS A 93 12.67 14.34 2.90
N ALA A 94 12.01 13.39 2.26
CA ALA A 94 12.62 12.12 1.85
C ALA A 94 13.80 12.32 0.90
N LEU A 95 13.64 13.17 -0.12
CA LEU A 95 14.70 13.49 -1.08
C LEU A 95 15.90 14.19 -0.43
N VAL A 96 15.64 15.08 0.54
CA VAL A 96 16.70 15.78 1.27
C VAL A 96 17.41 14.84 2.25
N ALA A 97 16.67 13.96 2.93
CA ALA A 97 17.22 12.99 3.86
C ALA A 97 18.14 11.98 3.17
N ALA A 98 17.79 11.56 1.95
CA ALA A 98 18.57 10.61 1.15
C ALA A 98 19.84 11.18 0.51
N ASP A 99 20.14 12.47 0.71
CA ASP A 99 21.12 13.27 -0.06
C ASP A 99 20.81 13.29 -1.56
N VAL A 100 20.61 14.48 -2.11
CA VAL A 100 20.29 14.68 -3.54
C VAL A 100 21.35 14.09 -4.47
N ASN A 101 22.58 13.91 -3.99
CA ASN A 101 23.67 13.30 -4.77
C ASN A 101 23.63 11.77 -4.77
N CYS A 102 22.83 11.15 -3.90
CA CYS A 102 22.78 9.70 -3.66
C CYS A 102 21.45 9.06 -4.07
N LEU A 103 20.62 9.76 -4.85
CA LEU A 103 19.29 9.33 -5.31
C LEU A 103 19.32 8.23 -6.41
N GLN A 104 20.35 7.39 -6.43
CA GLN A 104 20.50 6.30 -7.38
C GLN A 104 20.80 5.00 -6.65
N ALA A 105 20.22 3.90 -7.12
CA ALA A 105 20.57 2.55 -6.65
C ALA A 105 22.07 2.32 -6.86
N PRO A 106 22.79 1.66 -5.94
CA PRO A 106 22.28 0.90 -4.80
C PRO A 106 21.93 1.75 -3.57
N HIS A 107 22.32 3.03 -3.52
CA HIS A 107 22.21 3.87 -2.33
C HIS A 107 20.77 4.31 -2.03
N TYR A 108 20.01 4.67 -3.05
CA TYR A 108 18.59 5.00 -2.91
C TYR A 108 17.75 4.13 -3.85
N LEU A 109 16.92 3.27 -3.26
CA LEU A 109 16.16 2.25 -3.98
C LEU A 109 14.84 2.80 -4.53
N GLY A 110 14.18 3.69 -3.79
CA GLY A 110 12.95 4.32 -4.26
C GLY A 110 12.02 4.72 -3.12
N ILE A 111 10.74 4.85 -3.48
CA ILE A 111 9.68 5.30 -2.58
C ILE A 111 8.57 4.24 -2.51
N ILE A 112 8.08 3.94 -1.31
CA ILE A 112 6.83 3.18 -1.11
C ILE A 112 5.75 4.21 -0.75
N GLY A 113 4.61 4.15 -1.45
CA GLY A 113 3.51 5.10 -1.29
C GLY A 113 3.69 6.40 -2.09
N PRO A 114 2.87 7.43 -1.81
CA PRO A 114 1.87 7.55 -0.73
C PRO A 114 0.58 6.72 -0.95
N ASP A 115 -0.25 6.65 0.09
CA ASP A 115 -1.40 5.73 0.21
C ASP A 115 -2.51 5.96 -0.84
N THR A 116 -2.76 7.21 -1.21
CA THR A 116 -3.81 7.57 -2.18
C THR A 116 -3.26 7.87 -3.57
N THR A 117 -4.05 7.59 -4.61
CA THR A 117 -3.67 7.88 -6.01
C THR A 117 -3.40 9.34 -6.26
N THR A 118 -4.24 10.21 -5.71
CA THR A 118 -4.12 11.67 -5.86
C THR A 118 -2.81 12.17 -5.24
N ASN A 119 -2.46 11.68 -4.04
CA ASN A 119 -1.19 12.01 -3.41
C ASN A 119 -0.01 11.43 -4.21
N ALA A 120 -0.14 10.20 -4.72
CA ALA A 120 0.91 9.54 -5.47
C ALA A 120 1.22 10.26 -6.79
N GLU A 121 0.20 10.66 -7.53
CA GLU A 121 0.35 11.45 -8.75
C GLU A 121 0.92 12.85 -8.47
N ALA A 122 0.54 13.48 -7.35
CA ALA A 122 1.09 14.79 -6.96
C ALA A 122 2.58 14.69 -6.65
N VAL A 123 2.99 13.72 -5.83
CA VAL A 123 4.39 13.46 -5.50
C VAL A 123 5.18 13.07 -6.76
N HIS A 124 4.60 12.23 -7.61
CA HIS A 124 5.20 11.77 -8.86
C HIS A 124 5.62 12.89 -9.80
N LYS A 125 4.83 13.97 -9.90
CA LYS A 125 5.18 15.14 -10.73
C LYS A 125 6.54 15.74 -10.36
N VAL A 126 6.94 15.63 -9.10
CA VAL A 126 8.25 16.09 -8.61
C VAL A 126 9.30 14.99 -8.78
N THR A 127 9.01 13.77 -8.34
CA THR A 127 10.01 12.68 -8.27
C THR A 127 10.35 12.09 -9.65
N SER A 128 9.46 12.21 -10.63
CA SER A 128 9.68 11.78 -12.02
C SER A 128 10.80 12.53 -12.72
N ILE A 129 11.05 13.80 -12.35
CA ILE A 129 12.19 14.60 -12.85
C ILE A 129 13.51 13.94 -12.45
N LEU A 130 13.53 13.35 -11.25
CA LEU A 130 14.66 12.62 -10.68
C LEU A 130 14.66 11.14 -11.08
N LYS A 131 13.64 10.67 -11.81
CA LYS A 131 13.46 9.28 -12.27
C LYS A 131 13.45 8.28 -11.11
N ILE A 132 12.88 8.68 -9.97
CA ILE A 132 12.78 7.84 -8.79
C ILE A 132 11.56 6.93 -8.94
N PRO A 133 11.71 5.60 -8.80
CA PRO A 133 10.59 4.69 -8.86
C PRO A 133 9.80 4.70 -7.55
N HIS A 134 8.49 4.55 -7.68
CA HIS A 134 7.56 4.36 -6.58
C HIS A 134 6.87 3.00 -6.69
N ILE A 135 6.66 2.33 -5.56
CA ILE A 135 5.69 1.24 -5.45
C ILE A 135 4.42 1.81 -4.81
N VAL A 136 3.29 1.70 -5.52
CA VAL A 136 1.99 2.25 -5.13
C VAL A 136 0.90 1.17 -5.22
N ARG A 137 -0.22 1.38 -4.52
CA ARG A 137 -1.32 0.39 -4.44
C ARG A 137 -2.20 0.34 -5.68
N LYS A 138 -2.53 1.52 -6.21
CA LYS A 138 -3.46 1.65 -7.34
C LYS A 138 -2.69 1.82 -8.65
N ALA A 139 -3.25 1.23 -9.70
CA ALA A 139 -2.70 1.32 -11.05
C ALA A 139 -2.55 2.79 -11.48
N SER A 140 -1.41 3.11 -12.06
CA SER A 140 -1.20 4.38 -12.75
C SER A 140 -0.42 4.12 -14.03
N ASN A 141 -0.74 4.89 -15.08
CA ASN A 141 0.00 4.84 -16.34
C ASN A 141 1.25 5.74 -16.32
N ALA A 142 1.53 6.41 -15.20
CA ALA A 142 2.66 7.32 -15.10
C ALA A 142 4.00 6.54 -15.04
N PRO A 143 5.03 6.98 -15.79
CA PRO A 143 6.32 6.29 -15.79
C PRO A 143 6.94 6.33 -14.39
N TYR A 144 7.64 5.29 -13.95
CA TYR A 144 8.22 5.20 -12.59
C TYR A 144 7.20 5.05 -11.44
N LEU A 145 5.88 5.00 -11.71
CA LEU A 145 4.91 4.49 -10.74
C LEU A 145 4.64 3.03 -11.05
N HIS A 146 4.96 2.13 -10.12
CA HIS A 146 4.73 0.70 -10.26
C HIS A 146 3.64 0.26 -9.30
N GLN A 147 2.65 -0.47 -9.83
CA GLN A 147 1.57 -0.99 -9.01
C GLN A 147 1.95 -2.33 -8.39
N LEU A 148 2.08 -2.37 -7.07
CA LEU A 148 2.03 -3.64 -6.36
C LEU A 148 0.55 -3.98 -6.11
N VAL A 149 0.10 -5.08 -6.72
CA VAL A 149 -1.30 -5.52 -6.63
C VAL A 149 -1.60 -5.83 -5.16
N HIS A 150 -2.60 -5.14 -4.62
CA HIS A 150 -3.12 -5.45 -3.29
C HIS A 150 -3.85 -6.80 -3.32
N GLU A 151 -3.86 -7.50 -2.18
CA GLU A 151 -4.65 -8.72 -2.04
C GLU A 151 -6.11 -8.43 -2.41
N SER A 152 -6.71 -9.30 -3.24
CA SER A 152 -8.08 -9.15 -3.73
C SER A 152 -9.03 -10.00 -2.91
N ASP A 153 -10.16 -9.45 -2.45
CA ASP A 153 -11.19 -10.22 -1.72
C ASP A 153 -11.97 -11.21 -2.58
N SER A 154 -11.64 -11.32 -3.86
CA SER A 154 -12.33 -12.21 -4.79
C SER A 154 -12.34 -13.66 -4.31
N TYR A 155 -11.30 -14.11 -3.60
CA TYR A 155 -11.26 -15.49 -3.07
C TYR A 155 -12.24 -15.71 -1.93
N LEU A 156 -12.47 -14.73 -1.06
CA LEU A 156 -13.51 -14.83 -0.04
C LEU A 156 -14.87 -14.99 -0.70
N VAL A 157 -15.18 -14.15 -1.69
CA VAL A 157 -16.44 -14.24 -2.43
C VAL A 157 -16.59 -15.59 -3.14
N GLU A 158 -15.55 -16.07 -3.82
CA GLU A 158 -15.59 -17.38 -4.49
C GLU A 158 -15.73 -18.55 -3.50
N GLY A 159 -15.01 -18.50 -2.38
CA GLY A 159 -15.06 -19.48 -1.30
C GLY A 159 -16.44 -19.55 -0.66
N VAL A 160 -17.00 -18.40 -0.27
CA VAL A 160 -18.36 -18.29 0.28
C VAL A 160 -19.39 -18.86 -0.68
N LEU A 161 -19.37 -18.45 -1.94
CA LEU A 161 -20.31 -18.97 -2.94
C LEU A 161 -20.15 -20.47 -3.19
N LYS A 162 -18.95 -21.02 -3.01
CA LYS A 162 -18.73 -22.47 -3.10
C LYS A 162 -19.37 -23.21 -1.93
N ILE A 163 -19.23 -22.68 -0.70
CA ILE A 163 -19.89 -23.23 0.50
C ILE A 163 -21.41 -23.16 0.36
N VAL A 164 -21.96 -22.00 -0.01
CA VAL A 164 -23.40 -21.80 -0.28
C VAL A 164 -23.90 -22.80 -1.33
N GLN A 165 -23.13 -23.04 -2.39
CA GLN A 165 -23.47 -24.03 -3.41
C GLN A 165 -23.47 -25.47 -2.88
N LEU A 166 -22.48 -25.84 -2.07
CA LEU A 166 -22.41 -27.17 -1.45
C LEU A 166 -23.57 -27.41 -0.49
N LEU A 167 -23.91 -26.38 0.30
CA LEU A 167 -25.05 -26.40 1.21
C LEU A 167 -26.40 -26.32 0.50
N LYS A 168 -26.41 -26.17 -0.84
CA LYS A 168 -27.61 -26.08 -1.69
C LYS A 168 -28.57 -24.94 -1.35
N TRP A 169 -28.08 -23.92 -0.66
CA TRP A 169 -28.84 -22.74 -0.31
C TRP A 169 -29.33 -22.00 -1.56
N LYS A 170 -30.62 -21.67 -1.58
CA LYS A 170 -31.24 -20.85 -2.65
C LYS A 170 -31.40 -19.38 -2.27
N SER A 171 -31.44 -19.11 -0.97
CA SER A 171 -31.58 -17.78 -0.41
C SER A 171 -30.84 -17.68 0.92
N PHE A 172 -30.28 -16.52 1.20
CA PHE A 172 -29.67 -16.19 2.48
C PHE A 172 -29.83 -14.71 2.81
N THR A 173 -29.70 -14.37 4.08
CA THR A 173 -29.61 -12.99 4.56
C THR A 173 -28.15 -12.64 4.74
N LEU A 174 -27.72 -11.53 4.16
CA LEU A 174 -26.38 -11.00 4.27
C LEU A 174 -26.38 -9.89 5.32
N VAL A 175 -25.57 -10.08 6.35
CA VAL A 175 -25.29 -9.09 7.39
C VAL A 175 -23.82 -8.71 7.27
N ALA A 176 -23.55 -7.42 7.22
CA ALA A 176 -22.21 -6.87 7.17
C ALA A 176 -22.15 -5.81 8.27
N ASN A 177 -21.40 -6.09 9.34
CA ASN A 177 -21.22 -5.11 10.40
C ASN A 177 -20.31 -4.01 9.84
N VAL A 178 -20.84 -2.79 9.73
CA VAL A 178 -20.09 -1.61 9.31
C VAL A 178 -19.99 -0.71 10.54
N GLU A 179 -19.06 -1.03 11.45
CA GLU A 179 -18.76 -0.08 12.51
C GLU A 179 -17.91 1.06 11.90
N GLU A 180 -18.57 2.21 11.70
CA GLU A 180 -18.00 3.50 11.23
C GLU A 180 -17.44 3.55 9.79
N GLU A 181 -17.21 4.78 9.29
CA GLU A 181 -16.79 5.18 7.91
C GLU A 181 -15.43 4.60 7.45
N LEU A 182 -14.90 3.57 8.11
CA LEU A 182 -13.55 3.05 7.92
C LEU A 182 -13.49 1.65 7.28
N ASP A 183 -14.54 0.84 7.38
CA ASP A 183 -14.55 -0.53 6.82
C ASP A 183 -15.07 -0.62 5.37
N ASP A 184 -14.40 0.11 4.46
CA ASP A 184 -14.65 0.07 3.02
C ASP A 184 -14.58 -1.37 2.47
N ASP A 185 -13.73 -2.23 3.06
CA ASP A 185 -13.50 -3.60 2.61
C ASP A 185 -14.66 -4.55 2.93
N VAL A 186 -15.23 -4.51 4.14
CA VAL A 186 -16.40 -5.34 4.51
C VAL A 186 -17.58 -5.03 3.59
N GLN A 187 -17.84 -3.74 3.36
CA GLN A 187 -18.87 -3.30 2.41
C GLN A 187 -18.57 -3.74 0.97
N ASN A 188 -17.30 -3.64 0.55
CA ASN A 188 -16.88 -4.06 -0.79
C ASN A 188 -17.04 -5.58 -0.98
N ILE A 189 -16.70 -6.39 0.03
CA ILE A 189 -16.92 -7.84 0.05
C ILE A 189 -18.42 -8.12 -0.01
N ALA A 190 -19.22 -7.49 0.84
CA ALA A 190 -20.68 -7.67 0.87
C ALA A 190 -21.31 -7.33 -0.48
N LYS A 191 -20.88 -6.23 -1.10
CA LYS A 191 -21.32 -5.80 -2.43
C LYS A 191 -20.92 -6.78 -3.52
N LYS A 192 -19.64 -7.17 -3.58
CA LYS A 192 -19.13 -8.16 -4.55
C LYS A 192 -19.85 -9.50 -4.39
N LEU A 193 -20.05 -9.95 -3.16
CA LEU A 193 -20.76 -11.19 -2.83
C LEU A 193 -22.22 -11.11 -3.29
N THR A 194 -22.91 -10.01 -3.00
CA THR A 194 -24.30 -9.79 -3.44
C THR A 194 -24.41 -9.85 -4.96
N MET A 195 -23.55 -9.12 -5.68
CA MET A 195 -23.54 -9.13 -7.15
C MET A 195 -23.26 -10.53 -7.71
N ALA A 196 -22.28 -11.23 -7.15
CA ALA A 196 -21.89 -12.56 -7.59
C ALA A 196 -22.95 -13.63 -7.25
N ALA A 197 -23.64 -13.50 -6.11
CA ALA A 197 -24.76 -14.34 -5.72
C ALA A 197 -25.97 -14.17 -6.66
N ILE A 198 -26.32 -12.91 -6.98
CA ILE A 198 -27.38 -12.60 -7.97
C ILE A 198 -27.04 -13.18 -9.34
N ALA A 199 -25.78 -13.07 -9.78
CA ALA A 199 -25.32 -13.67 -11.04
C ALA A 199 -25.45 -15.21 -11.06
N LYS A 200 -25.47 -15.85 -9.88
CA LYS A 200 -25.73 -17.29 -9.71
C LYS A 200 -27.21 -17.63 -9.45
N ASN A 201 -28.12 -16.66 -9.62
CA ASN A 201 -29.55 -16.80 -9.34
C ASN A 201 -29.88 -17.14 -7.87
N LEU A 202 -29.04 -16.70 -6.94
CA LEU A 202 -29.32 -16.77 -5.50
C LEU A 202 -30.11 -15.54 -5.06
N CYS A 203 -30.99 -15.71 -4.09
CA CYS A 203 -31.73 -14.61 -3.50
C CYS A 203 -31.03 -14.10 -2.24
N VAL A 204 -30.68 -12.81 -2.23
CA VAL A 204 -29.95 -12.17 -1.13
C VAL A 204 -30.85 -11.12 -0.48
N LEU A 205 -31.09 -11.25 0.81
CA LEU A 205 -31.67 -10.19 1.63
C LEU A 205 -30.52 -9.45 2.30
N VAL A 206 -30.32 -8.16 2.01
CA VAL A 206 -29.27 -7.36 2.65
C VAL A 206 -29.87 -6.67 3.86
N HIS A 207 -29.29 -6.88 5.04
CA HIS A 207 -29.66 -6.20 6.27
C HIS A 207 -28.55 -5.23 6.65
N ASN A 208 -28.93 -3.98 6.94
CA ASN A 208 -28.02 -2.99 7.50
C ASN A 208 -28.44 -2.80 8.96
N ASP A 209 -27.54 -3.06 9.90
CA ASP A 209 -27.81 -2.89 11.33
C ASP A 209 -28.02 -1.40 11.75
N ASP A 210 -27.85 -0.46 10.81
CA ASP A 210 -28.01 1.00 11.02
C ASP A 210 -29.45 1.46 11.30
N ASP A 211 -30.46 0.60 11.16
CA ASP A 211 -31.87 0.95 11.39
C ASP A 211 -32.27 0.96 12.90
N ASP A 212 -31.30 0.83 13.81
CA ASP A 212 -31.45 1.11 15.25
C ASP A 212 -31.50 2.62 15.56
N ASP A 213 -32.17 3.39 14.70
CA ASP A 213 -32.49 4.79 14.93
C ASP A 213 -33.40 4.88 16.16
N ASP A 214 -32.79 5.27 17.27
CA ASP A 214 -33.17 5.19 18.68
C ASP A 214 -34.47 5.95 19.06
N ASN A 215 -35.28 6.36 18.09
CA ASN A 215 -36.44 7.23 18.24
C ASN A 215 -37.80 6.53 18.29
N ASP A 216 -37.90 5.22 18.03
CA ASP A 216 -39.16 4.46 18.16
C ASP A 216 -39.12 3.48 19.34
N LYS A 217 -38.97 4.02 20.56
CA LYS A 217 -39.05 3.25 21.82
C LYS A 217 -40.46 2.85 22.24
N ASP A 218 -41.49 3.22 21.49
CA ASP A 218 -42.88 2.97 21.86
C ASP A 218 -43.62 2.13 20.80
N ASN A 219 -43.29 0.84 20.69
CA ASN A 219 -44.27 -0.25 20.48
C ASN A 219 -43.57 -1.62 20.44
N ASN A 220 -43.41 -2.21 21.61
CA ASN A 220 -43.14 -3.65 21.77
C ASN A 220 -44.27 -4.46 21.11
N ASN A 221 -44.01 -5.13 19.98
CA ASN A 221 -44.36 -6.56 19.77
C ASN A 221 -44.24 -7.12 18.33
N ASP A 222 -43.81 -6.39 17.29
CA ASP A 222 -43.82 -7.00 15.95
C ASP A 222 -42.76 -6.50 14.95
N LYS A 223 -41.52 -6.26 15.42
CA LYS A 223 -40.36 -6.28 14.50
C LYS A 223 -39.87 -7.72 14.38
N ASN A 224 -40.67 -8.57 13.73
CA ASN A 224 -40.13 -9.78 13.12
C ASN A 224 -39.30 -9.31 11.93
N GLU A 225 -38.03 -9.03 12.17
CA GLU A 225 -37.07 -8.80 11.07
C GLU A 225 -37.11 -10.03 10.16
N ASP A 226 -37.34 -9.81 8.86
CA ASP A 226 -37.52 -10.85 7.84
C ASP A 226 -36.18 -11.54 7.50
N TYR A 227 -35.56 -12.20 8.49
CA TYR A 227 -34.38 -13.02 8.26
C TYR A 227 -34.76 -14.37 7.65
N THR A 228 -33.95 -14.84 6.71
CA THR A 228 -33.98 -16.24 6.29
C THR A 228 -33.35 -17.15 7.34
N SER A 229 -33.63 -18.45 7.27
CA SER A 229 -32.97 -19.49 8.10
C SER A 229 -31.47 -19.64 7.83
N HIS A 230 -30.97 -19.07 6.72
CA HIS A 230 -29.56 -19.06 6.34
C HIS A 230 -29.03 -17.64 6.41
N ILE A 231 -27.96 -17.43 7.15
CA ILE A 231 -27.40 -16.10 7.39
C ILE A 231 -25.93 -16.14 7.03
N ILE A 232 -25.46 -15.15 6.28
CA ILE A 232 -24.04 -14.93 6.02
C ILE A 232 -23.65 -13.65 6.74
N HIS A 233 -22.72 -13.74 7.67
CA HIS A 233 -22.14 -12.59 8.38
C HIS A 233 -20.73 -12.34 7.87
N ILE A 234 -20.43 -11.12 7.43
CA ILE A 234 -19.06 -10.72 7.03
C ILE A 234 -18.45 -9.90 8.17
N GLY A 235 -17.23 -10.26 8.58
CA GLY A 235 -16.53 -9.62 9.68
C GLY A 235 -16.84 -10.26 11.04
N GLN A 236 -16.44 -9.56 12.11
CA GLN A 236 -16.62 -10.01 13.48
C GLN A 236 -18.06 -9.75 13.96
N PRO A 237 -18.82 -10.79 14.36
CA PRO A 237 -20.17 -10.61 14.88
C PRO A 237 -20.18 -9.99 16.28
N ASP A 238 -21.22 -9.22 16.59
CA ASP A 238 -21.43 -8.68 17.93
C ASP A 238 -21.79 -9.75 18.95
N LYS A 239 -21.50 -9.49 20.22
CA LYS A 239 -21.81 -10.40 21.35
C LYS A 239 -23.30 -10.79 21.42
N GLY A 240 -24.20 -9.94 20.91
CA GLY A 240 -25.65 -10.19 20.88
C GLY A 240 -26.15 -10.84 19.59
N PHE A 241 -25.34 -10.88 18.53
CA PHE A 241 -25.77 -11.25 17.19
C PHE A 241 -26.43 -12.64 17.13
N PHE A 242 -25.77 -13.65 17.69
CA PHE A 242 -26.25 -15.03 17.64
C PHE A 242 -27.52 -15.30 18.46
N ASN A 243 -27.89 -14.38 19.36
CA ASN A 243 -29.11 -14.49 20.17
C ASN A 243 -30.35 -13.97 19.42
N LYS A 244 -30.16 -13.23 18.32
CA LYS A 244 -31.26 -12.73 17.47
C LYS A 244 -31.98 -13.86 16.73
N PHE A 245 -31.35 -15.02 16.55
CA PHE A 245 -31.85 -16.12 15.71
C PHE A 245 -32.00 -17.43 16.49
N VAL A 246 -33.00 -18.23 16.13
CA VAL A 246 -33.27 -19.55 16.72
C VAL A 246 -33.30 -20.61 15.62
N ASN A 247 -32.45 -21.63 15.76
CA ASN A 247 -32.27 -22.73 14.79
C ASN A 247 -31.90 -22.26 13.37
N ALA A 248 -31.09 -21.21 13.26
CA ALA A 248 -30.52 -20.75 11.98
C ALA A 248 -29.17 -21.43 11.69
N THR A 249 -28.80 -21.48 10.42
CA THR A 249 -27.43 -21.79 10.00
C THR A 249 -26.72 -20.50 9.62
N VAL A 250 -25.67 -20.16 10.37
CA VAL A 250 -24.91 -18.91 10.21
C VAL A 250 -23.55 -19.23 9.64
N LEU A 251 -23.24 -18.70 8.46
CA LEU A 251 -21.91 -18.71 7.87
C LEU A 251 -21.21 -17.39 8.20
N VAL A 252 -20.24 -17.44 9.11
CA VAL A 252 -19.38 -16.30 9.45
C VAL A 252 -18.17 -16.33 8.54
N VAL A 253 -17.90 -15.20 7.87
CA VAL A 253 -16.77 -15.01 6.97
C VAL A 253 -15.87 -13.98 7.61
N SER A 254 -14.69 -14.41 8.05
CA SER A 254 -13.76 -13.56 8.78
C SER A 254 -12.35 -13.72 8.24
N GLU A 255 -11.57 -12.66 8.34
CA GLU A 255 -10.13 -12.71 8.06
C GLU A 255 -9.30 -12.81 9.37
N GLY A 256 -9.92 -12.80 10.55
CA GLY A 256 -9.24 -12.87 11.86
C GLY A 256 -9.79 -13.94 12.81
N ASN A 257 -9.10 -14.13 13.96
CA ASN A 257 -9.39 -15.16 14.95
C ASN A 257 -10.78 -15.03 15.56
N LEU A 258 -11.71 -15.85 15.12
CA LEU A 258 -13.00 -15.93 15.77
C LEU A 258 -13.16 -17.18 16.61
N ASP A 259 -12.15 -18.05 16.70
CA ASP A 259 -12.26 -19.32 17.43
C ASP A 259 -12.65 -19.11 18.89
N GLU A 260 -11.94 -18.26 19.61
CA GLU A 260 -12.21 -17.97 21.02
C GLU A 260 -13.59 -17.31 21.21
N HIS A 261 -13.89 -16.34 20.35
CA HIS A 261 -15.15 -15.61 20.38
C HIS A 261 -16.33 -16.56 20.16
N LEU A 262 -16.32 -17.33 19.07
CA LEU A 262 -17.37 -18.27 18.72
C LEU A 262 -17.47 -19.43 19.70
N ASN A 263 -16.36 -19.91 20.26
CA ASN A 263 -16.40 -20.94 21.30
C ASN A 263 -17.11 -20.47 22.57
N SER A 264 -17.05 -19.18 22.90
CA SER A 264 -17.73 -18.58 24.05
C SER A 264 -19.25 -18.39 23.85
N VAL A 265 -19.73 -18.36 22.61
CA VAL A 265 -21.15 -18.17 22.28
C VAL A 265 -21.93 -19.46 22.57
N ASP A 266 -22.94 -19.38 23.43
CA ASP A 266 -23.94 -20.44 23.60
C ASP A 266 -25.14 -20.14 22.70
N THR A 267 -25.37 -20.99 21.69
CA THR A 267 -26.44 -20.78 20.72
C THR A 267 -27.07 -22.11 20.28
N SER A 268 -28.36 -22.05 19.94
CA SER A 268 -29.06 -23.14 19.28
C SER A 268 -28.74 -23.25 17.78
N ASN A 269 -28.03 -22.26 17.23
CA ASN A 269 -27.72 -22.15 15.81
C ASN A 269 -26.53 -23.03 15.44
N THR A 270 -26.48 -23.45 14.18
CA THR A 270 -25.28 -24.08 13.62
C THR A 270 -24.41 -22.98 13.02
N ILE A 271 -23.15 -22.90 13.45
CA ILE A 271 -22.21 -21.88 12.97
C ILE A 271 -21.19 -22.57 12.06
N LEU A 272 -21.02 -22.04 10.87
CA LEU A 272 -19.90 -22.33 9.98
C LEU A 272 -18.99 -21.10 10.00
N LEU A 273 -17.70 -21.29 10.27
CA LEU A 273 -16.70 -20.24 10.16
C LEU A 273 -15.84 -20.52 8.92
N LEU A 274 -15.73 -19.53 8.06
CA LEU A 274 -14.81 -19.52 6.93
C LEU A 274 -13.75 -18.45 7.21
N GLU A 275 -12.57 -18.89 7.65
CA GLU A 275 -11.48 -18.02 8.09
C GLU A 275 -10.31 -18.06 7.11
N ASP A 276 -9.62 -16.94 6.87
CA ASP A 276 -8.41 -16.97 6.06
C ASP A 276 -7.27 -17.74 6.74
N SER A 277 -6.93 -18.91 6.19
CA SER A 277 -5.91 -19.83 6.75
C SER A 277 -4.52 -19.21 6.83
N ARG A 278 -4.26 -18.09 6.12
CA ARG A 278 -2.96 -17.41 6.14
C ARG A 278 -2.67 -16.79 7.51
N CYS A 279 -3.71 -16.41 8.26
CA CYS A 279 -3.57 -15.96 9.64
C CYS A 279 -3.14 -17.09 10.61
N ASN A 280 -3.21 -18.36 10.19
CA ASN A 280 -2.90 -19.54 11.00
C ASN A 280 -1.72 -20.38 10.45
N LYS A 281 -1.26 -20.09 9.22
CA LYS A 281 -0.29 -20.93 8.50
C LYS A 281 1.13 -20.84 9.04
N GLU A 282 1.59 -19.66 9.48
CA GLU A 282 2.91 -19.58 10.10
C GLU A 282 2.94 -20.39 11.41
N THR A 283 1.86 -20.37 12.19
CA THR A 283 1.79 -21.05 13.49
C THR A 283 1.82 -22.56 13.30
N LYS A 284 1.06 -23.08 12.32
CA LYS A 284 1.06 -24.50 11.97
C LYS A 284 2.41 -24.96 11.37
N ASP A 285 3.08 -24.13 10.57
CA ASP A 285 4.37 -24.46 9.94
C ASP A 285 5.55 -24.32 10.92
N LEU A 286 5.52 -23.35 11.84
CA LEU A 286 6.41 -23.23 12.99
C LEU A 286 6.17 -24.36 13.98
N LEU A 287 4.93 -24.74 14.27
CA LEU A 287 4.61 -25.90 15.11
C LEU A 287 5.06 -27.21 14.44
N ARG A 288 4.94 -27.37 13.12
CA ARG A 288 5.50 -28.52 12.37
C ARG A 288 7.03 -28.52 12.41
N LYS A 289 7.68 -27.38 12.14
CA LYS A 289 9.15 -27.26 12.21
C LYS A 289 9.68 -27.45 13.62
N LEU A 290 8.97 -26.98 14.64
CA LEU A 290 9.27 -27.18 16.06
C LEU A 290 8.99 -28.62 16.47
N ARG A 291 7.93 -29.28 15.99
CA ARG A 291 7.69 -30.72 16.21
C ARG A 291 8.80 -31.56 15.59
N LEU A 292 9.22 -31.25 14.36
CA LEU A 292 10.28 -31.98 13.65
C LEU A 292 11.68 -31.74 14.26
N LYS A 293 12.04 -30.49 14.57
CA LYS A 293 13.30 -30.19 15.28
C LYS A 293 13.32 -30.77 16.69
N ASN A 294 12.22 -30.68 17.43
CA ASN A 294 12.16 -31.23 18.78
C ASN A 294 12.18 -32.76 18.76
N LEU A 295 11.61 -33.45 17.77
CA LEU A 295 11.72 -34.91 17.68
C LEU A 295 13.16 -35.38 17.41
N GLU A 296 13.87 -34.73 16.50
CA GLU A 296 15.26 -35.10 16.16
C GLU A 296 16.23 -34.72 17.30
N GLU A 297 16.02 -33.57 17.97
CA GLU A 297 16.85 -33.14 19.08
C GLU A 297 16.51 -33.88 20.40
N LEU A 298 15.24 -34.29 20.61
CA LEU A 298 14.85 -35.20 21.71
C LEU A 298 15.35 -36.62 21.48
N GLN A 299 15.31 -37.18 20.27
CA GLN A 299 15.88 -38.51 20.02
C GLN A 299 17.39 -38.51 20.24
N ALA A 300 18.11 -37.46 19.81
CA ALA A 300 19.54 -37.32 20.05
C ALA A 300 19.91 -37.05 21.53
N ARG A 301 19.06 -36.32 22.28
CA ARG A 301 19.30 -36.04 23.70
C ARG A 301 18.82 -37.15 24.63
N ILE A 302 17.70 -37.82 24.36
CA ILE A 302 17.18 -38.93 25.19
C ILE A 302 18.18 -40.11 25.20
N ILE A 303 18.82 -40.41 24.07
CA ILE A 303 19.86 -41.46 23.98
C ILE A 303 21.11 -41.10 24.81
N ASN A 304 21.43 -39.81 24.95
CA ASN A 304 22.61 -39.36 25.70
C ASN A 304 22.32 -39.08 27.18
N VAL A 305 21.06 -38.82 27.53
CA VAL A 305 20.62 -38.38 28.86
C VAL A 305 20.09 -39.55 29.71
N PHE A 306 19.70 -40.68 29.11
CA PHE A 306 19.27 -41.87 29.85
C PHE A 306 20.35 -42.53 30.75
N ASN A 307 21.60 -42.06 30.68
CA ASN A 307 22.68 -42.51 31.56
C ASN A 307 23.00 -41.57 32.73
N GLN A 308 22.40 -40.36 32.85
CA GLN A 308 22.76 -39.41 33.90
C GLN A 308 21.64 -38.43 34.31
N ILE A 309 20.48 -38.90 34.79
CA ILE A 309 19.57 -37.99 35.50
C ILE A 309 19.42 -38.39 36.96
N THR A 310 19.82 -37.47 37.84
CA THR A 310 19.28 -37.30 39.19
C THR A 310 18.20 -36.20 39.21
N PRO A 311 17.24 -36.24 40.15
CA PRO A 311 15.89 -35.70 39.96
C PRO A 311 15.69 -34.22 40.35
N GLU A 312 16.57 -33.29 39.96
CA GLU A 312 16.46 -31.87 40.37
C GLU A 312 16.21 -30.83 39.25
N MET A 313 16.07 -31.21 37.99
CA MET A 313 15.86 -30.24 36.88
C MET A 313 14.41 -30.10 36.39
N LEU A 314 13.42 -30.46 37.21
CA LEU A 314 11.99 -30.39 36.86
C LEU A 314 11.29 -29.11 37.35
N LYS A 315 12.00 -27.96 37.38
CA LYS A 315 11.42 -26.70 37.90
C LYS A 315 11.52 -25.47 36.98
N TYR A 316 11.76 -25.68 35.69
CA TYR A 316 11.67 -24.63 34.68
C TYR A 316 11.04 -25.17 33.40
N LYS A 317 9.74 -25.46 33.44
CA LYS A 317 8.95 -25.72 32.23
C LYS A 317 7.46 -25.51 32.49
N GLU A 318 7.08 -24.26 32.66
CA GLU A 318 5.68 -23.84 32.51
C GLU A 318 5.69 -22.37 32.10
N ILE A 319 4.74 -21.99 31.26
CA ILE A 319 4.69 -20.82 30.36
C ILE A 319 5.38 -21.09 29.01
N GLN A 320 4.64 -21.73 28.10
CA GLN A 320 4.44 -21.27 26.71
C GLN A 320 3.26 -22.08 26.13
N LEU A 321 2.07 -21.56 26.39
CA LEU A 321 0.84 -21.90 25.68
C LEU A 321 0.01 -20.63 25.76
N GLN A 322 0.16 -19.77 24.75
CA GLN A 322 -0.78 -18.69 24.51
C GLN A 322 -0.76 -18.27 23.06
N ASP A 323 -1.97 -18.31 22.52
CA ASP A 323 -2.43 -18.11 21.16
C ASP A 323 -2.07 -16.75 20.54
N TYR A 324 -2.15 -16.73 19.20
CA TYR A 324 -2.31 -15.57 18.31
C TYR A 324 -1.19 -14.52 18.28
N LYS A 325 -0.05 -14.87 17.67
CA LYS A 325 1.12 -13.96 17.56
C LYS A 325 1.86 -13.93 16.22
N GLU A 326 1.29 -14.46 15.15
CA GLU A 326 2.04 -14.68 13.90
C GLU A 326 1.42 -13.98 12.70
N VAL A 327 1.77 -12.71 12.58
CA VAL A 327 2.09 -12.09 11.27
C VAL A 327 3.49 -11.47 11.37
N LEU A 328 3.89 -10.95 12.53
CA LEU A 328 5.26 -10.54 12.83
C LEU A 328 5.51 -10.66 14.36
N PRO A 329 6.27 -11.66 14.86
CA PRO A 329 6.46 -11.87 16.28
C PRO A 329 7.00 -10.62 16.99
N GLY A 330 6.18 -10.05 17.88
CA GLY A 330 6.53 -8.87 18.65
C GLY A 330 6.13 -7.52 18.03
N LEU A 331 5.46 -7.49 16.88
CA LEU A 331 4.92 -6.25 16.31
C LEU A 331 3.94 -5.57 17.27
N GLU A 332 2.96 -6.32 17.78
CA GLU A 332 1.97 -5.84 18.76
C GLU A 332 2.64 -5.15 19.94
N ARG A 333 3.60 -5.83 20.58
CA ARG A 333 4.37 -5.28 21.69
C ARG A 333 5.11 -3.99 21.32
N ARG A 334 5.59 -3.84 20.07
CA ARG A 334 6.29 -2.63 19.61
C ARG A 334 5.33 -1.48 19.39
N VAL A 335 4.13 -1.75 18.86
CA VAL A 335 3.07 -0.76 18.73
C VAL A 335 2.62 -0.30 20.11
N ASP A 336 2.34 -1.24 21.03
CA ASP A 336 1.94 -0.94 22.42
C ASP A 336 2.96 -0.07 23.16
N THR A 337 4.25 -0.25 22.84
CA THR A 337 5.36 0.51 23.43
C THR A 337 5.78 1.71 22.59
N SER A 338 5.13 1.96 21.46
CA SER A 338 5.46 3.07 20.56
C SER A 338 5.10 4.39 21.21
N LYS A 339 5.96 5.39 21.03
CA LYS A 339 5.71 6.77 21.50
C LYS A 339 4.50 7.43 20.86
N TRP A 340 4.05 6.90 19.72
CA TRP A 340 2.88 7.38 18.98
C TRP A 340 1.59 6.72 19.48
N TRP A 341 1.70 5.60 20.18
CA TRP A 341 0.55 4.90 20.74
C TRP A 341 0.17 5.54 22.08
N SER A 342 -0.98 6.20 22.09
CA SER A 342 -1.48 6.91 23.28
C SER A 342 -2.45 6.04 24.07
N GLY A 343 -2.09 4.77 24.31
CA GLY A 343 -2.73 3.86 25.28
C GLY A 343 -4.23 4.02 25.49
N GLY A 344 -5.02 4.02 24.42
CA GLY A 344 -6.48 3.93 24.52
C GLY A 344 -6.86 2.48 24.82
N ASP A 345 -7.60 2.27 25.91
CA ASP A 345 -8.25 1.05 26.42
C ASP A 345 -7.96 -0.29 25.70
N GLY A 346 -6.69 -0.66 25.60
CA GLY A 346 -6.09 -1.99 25.74
C GLY A 346 -6.79 -3.26 25.24
N THR A 347 -7.71 -3.24 24.27
CA THR A 347 -8.38 -4.48 23.81
C THR A 347 -8.55 -4.64 22.31
N ASP A 348 -8.34 -3.59 21.51
CA ASP A 348 -8.64 -3.69 20.09
C ASP A 348 -7.44 -4.34 19.39
N LYS A 349 -7.58 -5.65 19.19
CA LYS A 349 -6.73 -6.44 18.31
C LYS A 349 -6.73 -5.77 16.93
N TYR A 350 -5.58 -5.73 16.26
CA TYR A 350 -5.51 -5.24 14.87
C TYR A 350 -6.57 -5.95 14.02
N ASP A 351 -7.33 -5.18 13.26
CA ASP A 351 -8.26 -5.75 12.31
C ASP A 351 -7.48 -6.43 11.15
N ALA A 352 -8.20 -7.20 10.35
CA ALA A 352 -7.58 -7.92 9.25
C ALA A 352 -7.08 -7.00 8.11
N GLU A 353 -7.68 -5.82 7.95
CA GLU A 353 -7.26 -4.85 6.95
C GLU A 353 -5.89 -4.29 7.32
N GLU A 354 -5.73 -3.84 8.56
CA GLU A 354 -4.47 -3.38 9.15
C GLU A 354 -3.35 -4.42 8.97
N LEU A 355 -3.65 -5.72 9.13
CA LEU A 355 -2.68 -6.80 8.88
C LEU A 355 -2.40 -7.04 7.39
N ARG A 356 -3.38 -6.92 6.49
CA ARG A 356 -3.15 -6.94 5.04
C ARG A 356 -2.22 -5.82 4.61
N GLU A 357 -2.34 -4.67 5.24
CA GLU A 357 -1.54 -3.49 4.94
C GLU A 357 -0.07 -3.68 5.35
N VAL A 358 0.15 -4.37 6.47
CA VAL A 358 1.49 -4.82 6.88
C VAL A 358 2.08 -5.81 5.87
N ARG A 359 1.29 -6.78 5.36
CA ARG A 359 1.75 -7.72 4.32
C ARG A 359 2.07 -7.03 3.00
N TRP A 360 1.22 -6.10 2.57
CA TRP A 360 1.48 -5.30 1.36
C TRP A 360 2.79 -4.49 1.50
N LEU A 361 3.06 -3.94 2.67
CA LEU A 361 4.31 -3.24 2.96
C LEU A 361 5.51 -4.19 2.94
N GLU A 362 5.39 -5.39 3.51
CA GLU A 362 6.43 -6.43 3.45
C GLU A 362 6.76 -6.79 2.00
N ASP A 363 5.76 -7.08 1.17
CA ASP A 363 5.93 -7.39 -0.26
C ASP A 363 6.61 -6.23 -1.00
N ALA A 364 6.23 -4.98 -0.73
CA ALA A 364 6.85 -3.80 -1.34
C ALA A 364 8.34 -3.67 -1.00
N ILE A 365 8.70 -3.92 0.27
CA ILE A 365 10.08 -3.94 0.72
C ILE A 365 10.84 -5.11 0.08
N GLU A 366 10.23 -6.29 0.03
CA GLU A 366 10.82 -7.50 -0.56
C GLU A 366 11.09 -7.34 -2.06
N ILE A 367 10.22 -6.64 -2.80
CA ILE A 367 10.44 -6.32 -4.21
C ILE A 367 11.71 -5.49 -4.41
N TYR A 368 11.91 -4.44 -3.59
CA TYR A 368 13.14 -3.66 -3.64
C TYR A 368 14.38 -4.49 -3.30
N ILE A 369 14.29 -5.34 -2.26
CA ILE A 369 15.35 -6.29 -1.87
C ILE A 369 15.71 -7.24 -3.01
N LYS A 370 14.71 -7.92 -3.59
CA LYS A 370 14.88 -8.88 -4.69
C LYS A 370 15.53 -8.19 -5.89
N ALA A 371 15.05 -6.99 -6.23
CA ALA A 371 15.60 -6.20 -7.34
C ALA A 371 17.07 -5.84 -7.11
N ILE A 372 17.44 -5.37 -5.91
CA ILE A 372 18.83 -5.00 -5.62
C ILE A 372 19.74 -6.22 -5.56
N ASP A 373 19.29 -7.33 -4.97
CA ASP A 373 20.03 -8.59 -4.91
C ASP A 373 20.34 -9.15 -6.30
N MET A 374 19.39 -9.07 -7.24
CA MET A 374 19.58 -9.49 -8.63
C MET A 374 20.69 -8.70 -9.34
N VAL A 375 20.88 -7.45 -8.96
CA VAL A 375 21.93 -6.56 -9.49
C VAL A 375 23.26 -6.79 -8.78
N CYS A 376 23.24 -6.82 -7.44
CA CYS A 376 24.44 -6.89 -6.61
C CYS A 376 25.20 -8.19 -6.77
N LYS A 377 24.49 -9.33 -6.89
CA LYS A 377 25.10 -10.64 -7.16
C LYS A 377 25.94 -10.63 -8.45
N LYS A 378 25.60 -9.77 -9.43
CA LYS A 378 26.29 -9.69 -10.72
C LYS A 378 27.42 -8.66 -10.76
N LYS A 379 27.35 -7.56 -9.99
CA LYS A 379 28.22 -6.36 -10.20
C LYS A 379 28.89 -5.78 -8.94
N LYS A 380 28.90 -6.46 -7.79
CA LYS A 380 29.54 -5.99 -6.53
C LYS A 380 29.02 -4.64 -5.99
N CYS A 381 27.87 -4.12 -6.43
CA CYS A 381 27.13 -2.97 -5.90
C CYS A 381 27.92 -1.77 -5.34
N LYS A 382 29.03 -1.39 -5.99
CA LYS A 382 29.80 -0.19 -5.60
C LYS A 382 29.49 1.04 -6.43
N ASN A 383 28.95 0.83 -7.64
CA ASN A 383 28.72 1.92 -8.58
C ASN A 383 27.23 2.22 -8.67
N PRO A 384 26.85 3.51 -8.72
CA PRO A 384 25.47 3.88 -8.95
C PRO A 384 25.00 3.37 -10.31
N MET A 385 23.75 2.93 -10.36
CA MET A 385 23.12 2.37 -11.54
C MET A 385 22.29 3.43 -12.25
N ASN A 386 22.20 3.31 -13.57
CA ASN A 386 21.33 4.17 -14.35
C ASN A 386 19.87 3.99 -13.89
N SER A 387 19.15 5.09 -13.68
CA SER A 387 17.77 5.06 -13.19
C SER A 387 16.80 4.34 -14.13
N VAL A 388 17.04 4.35 -15.44
CA VAL A 388 16.22 3.61 -16.42
C VAL A 388 16.44 2.10 -16.26
N ASP A 389 17.69 1.66 -16.11
CA ASP A 389 18.01 0.25 -15.90
C ASP A 389 17.43 -0.24 -14.57
N TRP A 390 17.53 0.57 -13.52
CA TRP A 390 16.94 0.27 -12.21
C TRP A 390 15.43 0.12 -12.29
N ASN A 391 14.76 1.09 -12.93
CA ASN A 391 13.33 1.04 -13.12
C ASN A 391 12.88 -0.20 -13.89
N ASN A 392 13.60 -0.60 -14.94
CA ASN A 392 13.28 -1.81 -15.71
C ASN A 392 13.44 -3.09 -14.88
N ILE A 393 14.48 -3.16 -14.04
CA ILE A 393 14.69 -4.32 -13.16
C ILE A 393 13.58 -4.40 -12.12
N LEU A 394 13.25 -3.27 -11.49
CA LEU A 394 12.17 -3.18 -10.52
C LEU A 394 10.82 -3.61 -11.14
N SER A 395 10.49 -3.07 -12.33
CA SER A 395 9.28 -3.47 -13.05
C SER A 395 9.23 -4.97 -13.33
N ASN A 396 10.34 -5.58 -13.75
CA ASN A 396 10.37 -7.01 -14.03
C ASN A 396 10.12 -7.85 -12.77
N VAL A 397 10.77 -7.50 -11.65
CA VAL A 397 10.57 -8.20 -10.37
C VAL A 397 9.13 -8.06 -9.90
N LEU A 398 8.58 -6.85 -9.99
CA LEU A 398 7.21 -6.56 -9.56
C LEU A 398 6.17 -7.24 -10.47
N ILE A 399 6.38 -7.30 -11.79
CA ILE A 399 5.50 -8.04 -12.71
C ILE A 399 5.52 -9.53 -12.36
N SER A 400 6.70 -10.13 -12.15
CA SER A 400 6.80 -11.52 -11.73
C SER A 400 6.09 -11.76 -10.40
N HIS A 401 6.29 -10.90 -9.42
CA HIS A 401 5.62 -10.98 -8.12
C HIS A 401 4.10 -10.90 -8.24
N ASN A 402 3.58 -9.95 -9.01
CA ASN A 402 2.13 -9.79 -9.21
C ASN A 402 1.52 -11.02 -9.90
N ILE A 403 2.22 -11.65 -10.86
CA ILE A 403 1.77 -12.89 -11.50
C ILE A 403 1.77 -14.04 -10.50
N GLU A 404 2.85 -14.19 -9.73
CA GLU A 404 2.98 -15.24 -8.71
C GLU A 404 1.91 -15.11 -7.62
N SER A 405 1.66 -13.89 -7.13
CA SER A 405 0.64 -13.59 -6.13
C SER A 405 -0.77 -13.89 -6.64
N GLN A 406 -1.09 -13.54 -7.89
CA GLN A 406 -2.38 -13.85 -8.50
C GLN A 406 -2.58 -15.36 -8.78
N ASP A 407 -1.51 -16.09 -9.03
CA ASP A 407 -1.55 -17.53 -9.30
C ASP A 407 -1.42 -18.38 -8.03
N ALA A 408 -1.09 -17.77 -6.90
CA ALA A 408 -0.94 -18.44 -5.61
C ALA A 408 -2.32 -18.95 -5.12
N PRO A 409 -2.40 -20.21 -4.66
CA PRO A 409 -3.62 -20.71 -4.07
C PRO A 409 -3.87 -20.02 -2.73
N GLN A 410 -5.02 -19.36 -2.61
CA GLN A 410 -5.53 -18.84 -1.35
C GLN A 410 -6.34 -19.93 -0.66
N SER A 411 -6.26 -20.03 0.66
CA SER A 411 -6.87 -21.11 1.42
C SER A 411 -7.65 -20.53 2.58
N LEU A 412 -8.88 -20.99 2.77
CA LEU A 412 -9.74 -20.62 3.87
C LEU A 412 -9.95 -21.85 4.76
N ASP A 413 -9.69 -21.76 6.04
CA ASP A 413 -10.03 -22.82 6.99
C ASP A 413 -11.56 -22.82 7.16
N LEU A 414 -12.17 -24.00 7.07
CA LEU A 414 -13.61 -24.20 7.21
C LEU A 414 -13.84 -24.90 8.54
N LEU A 415 -14.45 -24.20 9.49
CA LEU A 415 -14.76 -24.73 10.81
C LEU A 415 -16.27 -24.79 11.04
N ILE A 416 -16.70 -25.68 11.91
CA ILE A 416 -18.10 -25.88 12.28
C ILE A 416 -18.27 -25.91 13.78
N LYS A 417 -19.33 -25.25 14.27
CA LYS A 417 -19.81 -25.41 15.64
C LYS A 417 -21.27 -25.82 15.60
N MET A 418 -21.52 -27.06 16.01
CA MET A 418 -22.85 -27.62 16.19
C MET A 418 -23.42 -27.17 17.54
N LYS A 419 -24.73 -27.33 17.72
CA LYS A 419 -25.43 -26.95 18.95
C LYS A 419 -24.79 -27.62 20.18
N GLY A 420 -24.22 -26.79 21.06
CA GLY A 420 -23.57 -27.24 22.30
C GLY A 420 -22.20 -27.92 22.11
N SER A 421 -21.62 -27.90 20.91
CA SER A 421 -20.27 -28.40 20.65
C SER A 421 -19.23 -27.27 20.69
N LYS A 422 -17.95 -27.65 20.64
CA LYS A 422 -16.88 -26.72 20.32
C LYS A 422 -16.77 -26.55 18.81
N LEU A 423 -16.05 -25.51 18.39
CA LEU A 423 -15.64 -25.31 17.01
C LEU A 423 -14.66 -26.43 16.61
N GLU A 424 -14.97 -27.13 15.52
CA GLU A 424 -14.20 -28.23 14.95
C GLU A 424 -13.79 -27.86 13.53
N ASN A 425 -12.56 -28.21 13.13
CA ASN A 425 -12.08 -27.98 11.78
C ASN A 425 -12.64 -29.06 10.85
N LEU A 426 -13.28 -28.67 9.75
CA LEU A 426 -13.76 -29.59 8.73
C LEU A 426 -12.76 -29.75 7.59
N GLY A 427 -11.87 -28.77 7.39
CA GLY A 427 -10.94 -28.77 6.29
C GLY A 427 -10.64 -27.37 5.78
N SER A 428 -10.29 -27.27 4.51
CA SER A 428 -9.90 -26.01 3.88
C SER A 428 -10.50 -25.83 2.49
N VAL A 429 -10.90 -24.60 2.17
CA VAL A 429 -11.36 -24.14 0.86
C VAL A 429 -10.19 -23.49 0.14
N ILE A 430 -9.67 -24.17 -0.88
CA ILE A 430 -8.56 -23.70 -1.69
C ILE A 430 -9.10 -23.03 -2.95
N VAL A 431 -8.85 -21.73 -3.07
CA VAL A 431 -9.21 -20.89 -4.23
C VAL A 431 -7.98 -20.63 -5.08
N LYS A 432 -8.05 -20.96 -6.37
CA LYS A 432 -6.99 -20.69 -7.36
C LYS A 432 -7.59 -20.32 -8.70
N LYS A 433 -7.39 -19.06 -9.14
CA LYS A 433 -7.65 -18.59 -10.51
C LYS A 433 -9.00 -19.08 -11.08
N ASN A 434 -10.08 -18.82 -10.34
CA ASN A 434 -11.48 -19.20 -10.60
C ASN A 434 -11.83 -20.68 -10.37
N SER A 435 -10.93 -21.48 -9.80
CA SER A 435 -11.22 -22.83 -9.36
C SER A 435 -11.23 -22.88 -7.84
N VAL A 436 -12.34 -23.36 -7.27
CA VAL A 436 -12.47 -23.56 -5.83
C VAL A 436 -12.56 -25.06 -5.55
N LYS A 437 -11.61 -25.57 -4.78
CA LYS A 437 -11.56 -26.96 -4.30
C LYS A 437 -11.72 -26.96 -2.80
N ILE A 438 -12.38 -27.96 -2.27
CA ILE A 438 -12.51 -28.14 -0.82
C ILE A 438 -11.74 -29.40 -0.49
N GLN A 439 -10.81 -29.26 0.44
CA GLN A 439 -9.99 -30.34 0.97
C GLN A 439 -10.46 -30.57 2.40
N TRP A 440 -11.15 -31.69 2.62
CA TRP A 440 -11.59 -32.11 3.94
C TRP A 440 -10.40 -32.58 4.77
N GLU A 441 -10.47 -32.42 6.09
CA GLU A 441 -9.51 -33.03 7.00
C GLU A 441 -9.72 -34.55 6.98
N GLU A 442 -8.68 -35.32 6.67
CA GLU A 442 -8.74 -36.77 6.75
C GLU A 442 -8.87 -37.12 8.23
N GLU A 443 -9.96 -37.80 8.62
CA GLU A 443 -10.06 -38.37 9.96
C GLU A 443 -8.93 -39.41 10.06
N ASP A 444 -8.01 -39.23 11.02
CA ASP A 444 -6.95 -40.17 11.33
C ASP A 444 -7.59 -41.45 11.91
N ASP A 445 -8.26 -42.23 11.06
CA ASP A 445 -8.76 -43.55 11.39
C ASP A 445 -7.57 -44.51 11.40
N ASP A 446 -6.99 -44.69 12.59
CA ASP A 446 -5.92 -45.64 12.93
C ASP A 446 -6.34 -47.13 12.79
N ASP A 447 -7.35 -47.46 12.00
CA ASP A 447 -7.79 -48.83 11.78
C ASP A 447 -7.20 -49.38 10.46
N ASP A 448 -5.96 -49.86 10.58
CA ASP A 448 -5.32 -50.82 9.68
C ASP A 448 -6.24 -52.04 9.48
N ASP A 449 -7.10 -52.04 8.47
CA ASP A 449 -7.57 -53.29 7.86
C ASP A 449 -7.80 -53.17 6.35
N ASN A 450 -7.06 -54.04 5.66
CA ASN A 450 -6.81 -54.20 4.24
C ASN A 450 -7.99 -54.13 3.26
N ASP A 451 -7.61 -53.73 2.04
CA ASP A 451 -8.16 -54.12 0.74
C ASP A 451 -9.59 -53.71 0.40
N ASP A 452 -9.74 -52.61 -0.33
CA ASP A 452 -10.22 -52.69 -1.72
C ASP A 452 -10.05 -51.35 -2.46
N ASP A 453 -9.33 -51.40 -3.58
CA ASP A 453 -9.23 -50.35 -4.58
C ASP A 453 -10.61 -50.04 -5.18
N ASN A 454 -11.32 -49.06 -4.61
CA ASN A 454 -12.39 -48.37 -5.31
C ASN A 454 -12.24 -46.86 -5.09
N GLY A 455 -12.23 -46.13 -6.19
CA GLY A 455 -11.83 -44.72 -6.27
C GLY A 455 -12.41 -43.86 -5.16
N LYS A 456 -11.51 -43.28 -4.35
CA LYS A 456 -11.80 -42.26 -3.34
C LYS A 456 -12.75 -41.22 -3.92
N ASN A 457 -14.03 -41.34 -3.60
CA ASN A 457 -14.90 -40.19 -3.62
C ASN A 457 -14.47 -39.34 -2.42
N ASP A 458 -14.45 -38.03 -2.61
CA ASP A 458 -14.21 -37.06 -1.55
C ASP A 458 -15.35 -37.19 -0.53
N ASP A 459 -15.23 -38.12 0.42
CA ASP A 459 -16.25 -38.37 1.44
C ASP A 459 -16.41 -37.09 2.27
N ILE A 460 -17.62 -36.52 2.17
CA ILE A 460 -17.98 -35.27 2.84
C ILE A 460 -18.14 -35.60 4.32
N PRO A 461 -17.56 -34.81 5.25
CA PRO A 461 -17.68 -35.07 6.69
C PRO A 461 -19.15 -35.20 7.14
N ASP A 462 -19.43 -36.17 8.00
CA ASP A 462 -20.78 -36.49 8.51
C ASP A 462 -21.50 -35.26 9.09
N ALA A 463 -20.75 -34.41 9.80
CA ALA A 463 -21.26 -33.17 10.37
C ALA A 463 -21.79 -32.21 9.29
N PHE A 464 -21.13 -32.15 8.13
CA PHE A 464 -21.55 -31.34 7.00
C PHE A 464 -22.74 -31.99 6.25
N GLU A 465 -22.72 -33.32 6.08
CA GLU A 465 -23.85 -34.04 5.46
C GLU A 465 -25.14 -33.86 6.26
N LYS A 466 -25.05 -33.85 7.59
CA LYS A 466 -26.19 -33.59 8.48
C LYS A 466 -26.86 -32.25 8.17
N ILE A 467 -26.09 -31.17 8.01
CA ILE A 467 -26.63 -29.84 7.65
C ILE A 467 -27.36 -29.89 6.31
N VAL A 468 -26.75 -30.54 5.31
CA VAL A 468 -27.34 -30.65 3.96
C VAL A 468 -28.64 -31.46 3.98
N SER A 469 -28.74 -32.49 4.83
CA SER A 469 -29.91 -33.36 4.93
C SER A 469 -31.09 -32.73 5.67
N GLU A 470 -30.82 -31.82 6.61
CA GLU A 470 -31.82 -31.08 7.39
C GLU A 470 -32.55 -30.00 6.55
N GLU A 471 -32.02 -29.63 5.37
CA GLU A 471 -32.50 -28.53 4.50
C GLU A 471 -33.85 -28.79 3.77
N LYS A 472 -34.67 -29.74 4.23
CA LYS A 472 -35.96 -30.06 3.58
C LYS A 472 -37.03 -29.02 3.89
N GLY A 473 -37.12 -27.98 3.03
CA GLY A 473 -38.39 -27.30 2.76
C GLY A 473 -38.55 -25.86 3.29
N THR A 474 -37.50 -25.06 3.30
CA THR A 474 -37.64 -23.62 3.59
C THR A 474 -38.36 -22.87 2.46
N ARG A 475 -39.31 -22.02 2.84
CA ARG A 475 -40.20 -21.26 1.93
C ARG A 475 -39.37 -20.37 1.00
N SER A 476 -39.35 -20.67 -0.30
CA SER A 476 -38.83 -19.79 -1.34
C SER A 476 -39.80 -18.65 -1.61
N GLY A 477 -39.83 -17.66 -0.72
CA GLY A 477 -40.66 -16.46 -0.83
C GLY A 477 -39.87 -15.25 -1.31
N CYS A 478 -39.08 -15.35 -2.39
CA CYS A 478 -38.41 -14.16 -2.91
C CYS A 478 -39.38 -13.33 -3.75
N ALA A 479 -40.04 -12.39 -3.09
CA ALA A 479 -40.46 -11.19 -3.76
C ALA A 479 -39.16 -10.41 -4.06
N THR A 480 -38.70 -10.45 -5.30
CA THR A 480 -37.75 -9.45 -5.81
C THR A 480 -38.43 -8.09 -5.70
N LYS A 481 -38.36 -7.46 -4.51
CA LYS A 481 -38.55 -6.02 -4.41
C LYS A 481 -37.40 -5.44 -5.24
N GLU A 482 -37.76 -4.85 -6.38
CA GLU A 482 -36.83 -4.14 -7.24
C GLU A 482 -35.92 -3.26 -6.37
N MET A 483 -34.64 -3.61 -6.27
CA MET A 483 -33.61 -2.71 -5.76
C MET A 483 -33.50 -1.54 -6.73
N LYS A 484 -34.39 -0.56 -6.56
CA LYS A 484 -34.31 0.75 -7.20
C LYS A 484 -33.57 1.72 -6.27
N MET A 485 -32.35 1.36 -5.89
CA MET A 485 -31.31 2.20 -5.26
C MET A 485 -30.01 1.40 -5.48
N LEU A 486 -29.11 1.74 -6.39
CA LEU A 486 -28.13 2.82 -6.31
C LEU A 486 -27.62 3.16 -7.73
N TYR A 487 -28.49 3.70 -8.58
CA TYR A 487 -28.10 4.23 -9.89
C TYR A 487 -28.72 5.61 -10.12
N GLU A 488 -28.68 6.47 -9.11
CA GLU A 488 -29.02 7.90 -9.22
C GLU A 488 -28.24 8.66 -8.15
N ASN A 489 -26.92 8.79 -8.37
CA ASN A 489 -26.05 9.93 -8.02
C ASN A 489 -24.67 9.74 -8.67
N GLY A 490 -24.64 9.21 -9.90
CA GLY A 490 -23.44 9.07 -10.73
C GLY A 490 -23.12 10.30 -11.58
N HIS A 491 -23.67 11.47 -11.24
CA HIS A 491 -23.40 12.73 -11.92
C HIS A 491 -23.49 13.94 -10.98
N ASP A 492 -22.97 13.81 -9.76
CA ASP A 492 -22.44 15.01 -9.11
C ASP A 492 -21.03 15.20 -9.65
N THR A 493 -20.95 16.13 -10.60
CA THR A 493 -19.73 16.88 -10.86
C THR A 493 -19.09 17.17 -9.51
N THR A 494 -17.99 16.48 -9.22
CA THR A 494 -17.07 16.86 -8.17
C THR A 494 -16.65 18.28 -8.51
N HIS A 495 -17.38 19.24 -7.95
CA HIS A 495 -16.82 20.55 -7.69
C HIS A 495 -15.65 20.24 -6.78
N ILE A 496 -14.48 20.23 -7.41
CA ILE A 496 -13.19 20.17 -6.76
C ILE A 496 -13.18 21.41 -5.87
N LEU A 497 -13.66 21.26 -4.64
CA LEU A 497 -13.23 22.06 -3.52
C LEU A 497 -11.76 21.66 -3.32
N VAL A 498 -10.92 22.19 -4.21
CA VAL A 498 -9.55 22.51 -3.86
C VAL A 498 -9.74 23.30 -2.58
N SER A 499 -9.34 22.72 -1.44
CA SER A 499 -9.09 23.54 -0.26
C SER A 499 -8.10 24.57 -0.76
N GLU A 500 -8.61 25.77 -1.04
CA GLU A 500 -7.82 26.95 -1.37
C GLU A 500 -6.75 27.00 -0.30
N MET A 501 -5.52 26.68 -0.69
CA MET A 501 -4.37 26.90 0.17
C MET A 501 -4.39 28.40 0.41
N ASP A 502 -4.69 28.80 1.64
CA ASP A 502 -4.91 30.19 2.01
C ASP A 502 -3.82 31.04 1.35
N ASP A 503 -4.20 32.01 0.51
CA ASP A 503 -3.29 32.69 -0.43
C ASP A 503 -2.02 33.17 0.29
N SER A 504 -2.16 33.52 1.57
CA SER A 504 -1.06 33.89 2.46
C SER A 504 0.05 32.84 2.58
N GLU A 505 -0.25 31.54 2.71
CA GLU A 505 0.75 30.48 2.87
C GLU A 505 1.48 30.19 1.55
N TRP A 506 0.77 30.22 0.41
CA TRP A 506 1.38 30.08 -0.91
C TRP A 506 2.33 31.24 -1.21
N TRP A 507 1.89 32.49 -0.96
CA TRP A 507 2.74 33.67 -1.15
C TRP A 507 3.94 33.69 -0.19
N THR A 508 3.82 33.10 1.00
CA THR A 508 4.94 32.98 1.94
C THR A 508 5.96 31.94 1.48
N MET A 509 5.52 30.81 0.93
CA MET A 509 6.39 29.79 0.34
C MET A 509 7.09 30.32 -0.93
N VAL A 510 6.34 30.97 -1.82
CA VAL A 510 6.91 31.60 -3.02
C VAL A 510 7.86 32.73 -2.63
N GLY A 511 7.52 33.54 -1.62
CA GLY A 511 8.34 34.64 -1.11
C GLY A 511 9.64 34.17 -0.47
N THR A 512 9.63 33.07 0.28
CA THR A 512 10.84 32.49 0.89
C THR A 512 11.76 31.86 -0.16
N VAL A 513 11.21 31.08 -1.10
CA VAL A 513 12.00 30.45 -2.16
C VAL A 513 12.56 31.49 -3.15
N SER A 514 11.75 32.48 -3.54
CA SER A 514 12.19 33.62 -4.36
C SER A 514 13.21 34.49 -3.63
N GLY A 515 12.97 34.78 -2.35
CA GLY A 515 13.87 35.59 -1.52
C GLY A 515 15.28 34.99 -1.40
N VAL A 516 15.37 33.68 -1.21
CA VAL A 516 16.66 32.96 -1.19
C VAL A 516 17.34 33.03 -2.56
N GLY A 517 16.59 32.84 -3.66
CA GLY A 517 17.13 32.96 -5.02
C GLY A 517 17.66 34.35 -5.35
N VAL A 518 16.91 35.40 -5.02
CA VAL A 518 17.33 36.81 -5.22
C VAL A 518 18.53 37.14 -4.34
N ALA A 519 18.55 36.70 -3.08
CA ALA A 519 19.70 36.90 -2.19
C ALA A 519 20.97 36.23 -2.73
N MET A 520 20.88 34.98 -3.20
CA MET A 520 21.99 34.28 -3.84
C MET A 520 22.47 35.00 -5.11
N PHE A 521 21.55 35.52 -5.93
CA PHE A 521 21.88 36.26 -7.14
C PHE A 521 22.60 37.60 -6.84
N VAL A 522 22.12 38.35 -5.84
CA VAL A 522 22.73 39.61 -5.40
C VAL A 522 24.12 39.37 -4.82
N VAL A 523 24.29 38.32 -4.01
CA VAL A 523 25.61 37.91 -3.49
C VAL A 523 26.54 37.53 -4.63
N GLY A 524 26.05 36.83 -5.66
CA GLY A 524 26.81 36.53 -6.87
C GLY A 524 27.27 37.78 -7.62
N ILE A 525 26.39 38.77 -7.82
CA ILE A 525 26.74 40.05 -8.46
C ILE A 525 27.77 40.82 -7.62
N LEU A 526 27.59 40.88 -6.30
CA LEU A 526 28.54 41.54 -5.40
C LEU A 526 29.92 40.87 -5.42
N ALA A 527 29.96 39.53 -5.44
CA ALA A 527 31.21 38.78 -5.57
C ALA A 527 31.93 39.13 -6.89
N VAL A 528 31.21 39.15 -8.02
CA VAL A 528 31.75 39.57 -9.31
C VAL A 528 32.22 41.03 -9.28
N TYR A 529 31.47 41.92 -8.65
CA TYR A 529 31.83 43.34 -8.52
C TYR A 529 33.10 43.55 -7.69
N VAL A 530 33.27 42.82 -6.60
CA VAL A 530 34.50 42.85 -5.77
C VAL A 530 35.69 42.33 -6.58
N VAL A 531 35.53 41.27 -7.37
CA VAL A 531 36.60 40.79 -8.27
C VAL A 531 36.92 41.85 -9.33
N TYR A 532 35.90 42.43 -9.94
CA TYR A 532 36.05 43.43 -10.99
C TYR A 532 36.77 44.71 -10.52
N THR A 533 36.39 45.21 -9.34
CA THR A 533 36.98 46.41 -8.73
C THR A 533 38.37 46.18 -8.17
N ASN A 534 38.74 44.95 -7.81
CA ASN A 534 40.12 44.62 -7.44
C ASN A 534 41.04 44.43 -8.66
N ILE A 535 40.50 43.99 -9.82
CA ILE A 535 41.28 43.84 -11.05
C ILE A 535 41.51 45.20 -11.74
N ARG A 536 40.54 46.12 -11.70
CA ARG A 536 40.77 47.52 -12.08
C ARG A 536 41.40 48.27 -10.91
N GLY A 537 42.73 48.21 -10.83
CA GLY A 537 43.50 48.96 -9.85
C GLY A 537 43.06 50.43 -9.70
N PRO A 538 43.30 51.06 -8.53
CA PRO A 538 42.73 52.36 -8.18
C PRO A 538 43.05 53.40 -9.25
N VAL A 539 41.99 53.93 -9.88
CA VAL A 539 42.09 55.05 -10.80
C VAL A 539 42.68 56.23 -10.01
N GLN A 540 43.92 56.60 -10.33
CA GLN A 540 44.55 57.79 -9.78
C GLN A 540 43.67 59.00 -10.10
N LYS A 541 43.09 59.62 -9.06
CA LYS A 541 42.45 60.93 -9.16
C LYS A 541 43.51 61.94 -9.55
N ASN A 542 43.56 62.26 -10.84
CA ASN A 542 44.42 63.31 -11.37
C ASN A 542 43.76 64.66 -11.05
N ASN A 543 44.20 65.29 -9.95
CA ASN A 543 43.91 66.68 -9.65
C ASN A 543 44.61 67.55 -10.70
N LYS A 544 43.85 68.17 -11.61
CA LYS A 544 44.30 69.41 -12.27
C LYS A 544 43.15 70.31 -12.66
N SER A 545 43.19 71.48 -12.03
CA SER A 545 42.47 72.70 -12.31
C SER A 545 42.55 73.15 -13.78
N ARG A 546 41.42 73.67 -14.28
CA ARG A 546 41.27 74.92 -15.02
C ARG A 546 42.15 75.11 -16.28
N ILE A 547 41.52 75.21 -17.45
CA ILE A 547 41.71 76.28 -18.45
C ILE A 547 40.69 76.10 -19.59
N ASP A 548 39.92 77.15 -19.82
CA ASP A 548 39.11 77.42 -21.00
C ASP A 548 39.96 77.38 -22.29
N ARG A 549 39.43 76.78 -23.36
CA ARG A 549 39.53 77.36 -24.70
C ARG A 549 38.66 76.62 -25.72
N ASP A 550 37.67 77.36 -26.23
CA ASP A 550 37.10 77.18 -27.56
C ASP A 550 38.19 77.17 -28.63
N THR A 551 38.08 76.25 -29.59
CA THR A 551 38.30 76.51 -31.02
C THR A 551 37.80 75.33 -31.86
N SER A 552 36.71 75.58 -32.59
CA SER A 552 36.55 75.41 -34.04
C SER A 552 37.10 74.15 -34.77
N LEU A 553 36.18 73.50 -35.50
CA LEU A 553 36.34 73.07 -36.90
C LEU A 553 37.67 72.42 -37.31
N ARG A 554 37.63 71.10 -37.57
CA ARG A 554 38.04 70.58 -38.88
C ARG A 554 37.47 69.20 -39.20
N ARG A 555 36.91 69.18 -40.40
CA ARG A 555 36.30 68.13 -41.19
C ARG A 555 37.39 67.41 -41.97
N VAL A 556 37.51 66.09 -41.83
CA VAL A 556 38.19 65.14 -42.76
C VAL A 556 37.49 63.80 -42.48
N GLY A 557 36.72 63.16 -43.36
CA GLY A 557 36.86 63.02 -44.81
C GLY A 557 37.65 61.75 -45.11
N SER A 558 37.00 60.59 -45.16
CA SER A 558 37.56 59.42 -45.84
C SER A 558 36.45 58.58 -46.43
N ASP A 559 36.19 58.89 -47.70
CA ASP A 559 35.47 58.06 -48.66
C ASP A 559 36.11 56.67 -48.78
N ARG A 560 35.26 55.66 -48.96
CA ARG A 560 35.58 54.54 -49.86
C ARG A 560 34.28 53.91 -50.38
N GLU A 561 33.78 54.45 -51.48
CA GLU A 561 32.84 53.77 -52.37
C GLU A 561 33.55 52.83 -53.35
N LEU A 562 32.76 51.89 -53.87
CA LEU A 562 33.05 50.83 -54.83
C LEU A 562 33.46 51.34 -56.23
N PRO A 563 33.87 50.41 -57.13
CA PRO A 563 32.94 50.00 -58.22
C PRO A 563 33.09 48.50 -58.58
N THR A 564 32.28 47.78 -59.38
CA THR A 564 30.93 47.80 -60.00
C THR A 564 30.83 46.51 -60.86
N SER A 565 29.60 46.08 -61.21
CA SER A 565 29.19 45.10 -62.25
C SER A 565 29.10 43.64 -61.77
N ALA A 566 28.03 42.87 -62.00
CA ALA A 566 26.94 42.84 -63.01
C ALA A 566 25.85 41.86 -62.46
N ARG A 567 24.58 41.75 -62.89
CA ARG A 567 23.66 42.42 -63.82
C ARG A 567 22.36 41.57 -63.78
N THR A 568 21.19 42.21 -63.84
CA THR A 568 19.85 41.71 -64.32
C THR A 568 19.15 40.56 -63.55
N THR A 569 17.83 40.54 -63.30
CA THR A 569 16.70 41.09 -64.08
C THR A 569 15.42 41.24 -63.21
N ARG A 570 14.65 42.31 -63.53
CA ARG A 570 13.19 42.52 -63.41
C ARG A 570 12.31 41.24 -63.27
N GLN A 571 11.15 41.21 -62.60
CA GLN A 571 10.01 42.14 -62.75
C GLN A 571 8.87 41.88 -61.71
N THR A 572 8.10 42.94 -61.48
CA THR A 572 6.91 43.16 -60.61
C THR A 572 5.55 42.72 -61.20
N ARG A 573 4.53 42.67 -60.31
CA ARG A 573 3.03 42.65 -60.45
C ARG A 573 2.41 41.26 -60.22
N GLY A 574 1.27 41.09 -59.54
CA GLY A 574 0.26 41.97 -58.95
C GLY A 574 -0.88 41.09 -58.35
N ALA A 575 -1.77 41.69 -57.56
CA ALA A 575 -2.86 41.02 -56.86
C ALA A 575 -4.01 40.57 -57.80
N GLN A 576 -4.61 39.40 -57.55
CA GLN A 576 -5.94 39.07 -58.06
C GLN A 576 -6.69 38.04 -57.19
N ARG A 577 -7.83 38.46 -56.64
CA ARG A 577 -8.91 37.61 -56.09
C ARG A 577 -9.58 36.82 -57.22
N ARG A 578 -9.95 35.55 -56.97
CA ARG A 578 -11.32 35.01 -57.15
C ARG A 578 -11.43 33.52 -56.80
N ASP A 579 -12.40 33.22 -55.96
CA ASP A 579 -13.32 32.08 -55.87
C ASP A 579 -13.10 30.88 -56.82
N SER A 580 -13.20 29.66 -56.29
CA SER A 580 -14.39 28.82 -56.50
C SER A 580 -14.28 27.39 -55.93
N ASN A 581 -15.42 26.95 -55.40
CA ASN A 581 -15.79 25.59 -55.00
C ASN A 581 -15.66 24.55 -56.13
N ARG A 582 -15.23 23.31 -55.76
CA ARG A 582 -15.82 22.00 -56.12
C ARG A 582 -14.79 20.90 -55.80
N SER A 583 -15.00 20.00 -54.83
CA SER A 583 -15.93 18.87 -54.77
C SER A 583 -15.37 17.57 -55.39
N ILE A 584 -15.51 16.47 -54.63
CA ILE A 584 -15.77 15.06 -55.04
C ILE A 584 -14.57 14.08 -55.01
N ARG A 585 -14.70 13.08 -54.11
CA ARG A 585 -14.54 11.59 -54.20
C ARG A 585 -13.37 11.04 -55.03
N SER A 586 -12.70 9.93 -54.73
CA SER A 586 -12.97 8.65 -54.03
C SER A 586 -11.66 7.83 -54.11
N ASN A 587 -11.30 6.85 -53.28
CA ASN A 587 -11.73 5.43 -53.21
C ASN A 587 -10.74 4.78 -52.21
N ILE A 588 -11.15 4.11 -51.13
CA ILE A 588 -11.48 2.66 -51.04
C ILE A 588 -10.57 1.75 -51.87
N SER A 589 -9.83 0.88 -51.17
CA SER A 589 -9.43 -0.44 -51.67
C SER A 589 -9.37 -1.41 -50.48
N ASP A 590 -10.31 -2.35 -50.48
CA ASP A 590 -10.39 -3.54 -49.65
C ASP A 590 -9.48 -4.67 -50.16
N LYS A 591 -9.31 -5.67 -49.28
CA LYS A 591 -8.94 -7.10 -49.49
C LYS A 591 -7.46 -7.42 -49.71
N SER A 592 -6.90 -8.52 -49.18
CA SER A 592 -7.39 -9.78 -48.58
C SER A 592 -6.13 -10.51 -48.03
N VAL A 593 -6.14 -11.36 -46.99
CA VAL A 593 -6.82 -12.65 -46.74
C VAL A 593 -6.84 -12.90 -45.23
#